data_AF-A0A2M7Q8L6-F1
#
_entry.id   AF-A0A2M7Q8L6-F1
#
_cell.length_a   1.000
_cell.length_b   1.000
_cell.length_c   1.000
_cell.angle_alpha   90.00
_cell.angle_beta   90.00
_cell.angle_gamma   90.00
#
_symmetry.space_group_name_H-M   'P 1'
#
loop_
_entity.id
_entity.type
_entity.pdbx_description
1 polymer ?
#
loop_
_entity_poly.entity_id
_entity_poly.type
_entity_poly.pdbx_seq_one_letter_code
_entity_poly.pdbx_strand_id
1 'polypeptide(L)'
;MFKIKIILVIFLLSTFYFLFSTVFAATNIDSTYKYAWNDVIGWVDFYTTNNVNVSSTQLTGYASSSIGFVALDCATSPSGNVCGTSDFKVLKDGTGGLSGYAWNDNVGWISFSGTTTESQVYGVSVSPSNGDFSGWAWNDNVGWFSFNCNDSGAGGCSPVDYKVKTGFTSTSTSGSLVSSVFDTWAIGGSAMNTIMWQGTQPSGTSVKFQIASSNSADGTWDYKGPGGSETTYYSPVDKGIPAQINLANHNNKRYFRYKIFLYSDASGTNSPTVTDVIINWSP
;
A
#
# COMPACT_ATOMS: atom_id res chain seq x y z
N MET A 1 28.80 77.46 -30.96
CA MET A 1 27.49 77.35 -30.28
C MET A 1 26.92 75.97 -30.56
N PHE A 2 27.26 74.96 -29.76
CA PHE A 2 26.71 73.60 -29.89
C PHE A 2 26.12 73.20 -28.53
N LYS A 3 24.79 73.06 -28.47
CA LYS A 3 24.06 72.61 -27.27
C LYS A 3 23.97 71.09 -27.31
N ILE A 4 24.61 70.42 -26.36
CA ILE A 4 24.45 68.98 -26.13
C ILE A 4 23.21 68.78 -25.25
N LYS A 5 22.21 68.05 -25.75
CA LYS A 5 21.05 67.60 -24.98
C LYS A 5 21.35 66.23 -24.39
N ILE A 6 21.40 66.14 -23.07
CA ILE A 6 21.48 64.88 -22.32
C ILE A 6 20.05 64.37 -22.12
N ILE A 7 19.74 63.20 -22.67
CA ILE A 7 18.47 62.51 -22.45
C ILE A 7 18.70 61.47 -21.34
N LEU A 8 18.02 61.65 -20.21
CA LEU A 8 18.04 60.74 -19.08
C LEU A 8 17.03 59.61 -19.35
N VAL A 9 17.50 58.37 -19.51
CA VAL A 9 16.65 57.18 -19.67
C VAL A 9 16.54 56.49 -18.31
N ILE A 10 15.37 56.56 -17.68
CA ILE A 10 15.07 55.88 -16.42
C ILE A 10 14.57 54.47 -16.75
N PHE A 11 15.37 53.45 -16.42
CA PHE A 11 14.95 52.06 -16.48
C PHE A 11 14.09 51.74 -15.25
N LEU A 12 12.78 51.60 -15.44
CA LEU A 12 11.88 51.02 -14.45
C LEU A 12 12.09 49.50 -14.43
N LEU A 13 12.81 48.98 -13.42
CA LEU A 13 12.82 47.55 -13.12
C LEU A 13 11.49 47.18 -12.45
N SER A 14 10.55 46.60 -13.20
CA SER A 14 9.38 45.93 -12.62
C SER A 14 9.80 44.58 -12.04
N THR A 15 9.87 44.46 -10.73
CA THR A 15 10.05 43.18 -10.04
C THR A 15 8.80 42.32 -10.25
N PHE A 16 8.91 41.33 -11.14
CA PHE A 16 7.88 40.32 -11.37
C PHE A 16 7.96 39.29 -10.23
N TYR A 17 7.10 39.44 -9.21
CA TYR A 17 6.96 38.45 -8.16
C TYR A 17 6.28 37.20 -8.74
N PHE A 18 7.05 36.16 -9.04
CA PHE A 18 6.52 34.82 -9.26
C PHE A 18 5.96 34.31 -7.93
N LEU A 19 4.64 34.39 -7.77
CA LEU A 19 3.94 33.63 -6.75
C LEU A 19 4.00 32.16 -7.15
N PHE A 20 4.99 31.43 -6.62
CA PHE A 20 5.00 29.97 -6.68
C PHE A 20 3.91 29.47 -5.73
N SER A 21 2.73 29.17 -6.26
CA SER A 21 1.75 28.35 -5.56
C SER A 21 2.26 26.90 -5.57
N THR A 22 2.65 26.38 -4.41
CA THR A 22 2.89 24.96 -4.22
C THR A 22 1.57 24.22 -4.41
N VAL A 23 1.43 23.49 -5.51
CA VAL A 23 0.28 22.61 -5.74
C VAL A 23 0.56 21.31 -4.99
N PHE A 24 -0.11 21.11 -3.86
CA PHE A 24 -0.12 19.80 -3.19
C PHE A 24 -1.03 18.85 -3.98
N ALA A 25 -0.60 17.59 -4.12
CA ALA A 25 -1.51 16.54 -4.57
C ALA A 25 -2.71 16.49 -3.61
N ALA A 26 -3.92 16.41 -4.17
CA ALA A 26 -5.14 16.37 -3.37
C ALA A 26 -5.08 15.22 -2.35
N THR A 27 -5.57 15.49 -1.13
CA THR A 27 -5.62 14.48 -0.07
C THR A 27 -6.40 13.25 -0.50
N ASN A 28 -5.97 12.08 -0.04
CA ASN A 28 -6.73 10.85 -0.15
C ASN A 28 -7.58 10.53 1.10
N ILE A 29 -7.81 11.51 1.97
CA ILE A 29 -8.73 11.40 3.10
C ILE A 29 -10.17 11.63 2.62
N ASP A 30 -11.13 10.92 3.22
CA ASP A 30 -12.55 11.06 2.93
C ASP A 30 -13.07 12.41 3.45
N SER A 31 -13.82 13.16 2.62
CA SER A 31 -14.31 14.49 2.99
C SER A 31 -15.38 14.48 4.09
N THR A 32 -16.02 13.33 4.32
CA THR A 32 -17.06 13.08 5.34
C THR A 32 -16.42 12.50 6.59
N TYR A 33 -15.62 11.44 6.44
CA TYR A 33 -14.96 10.72 7.53
C TYR A 33 -13.49 11.14 7.66
N LYS A 34 -13.28 12.27 8.35
CA LYS A 34 -11.99 12.98 8.43
C LYS A 34 -11.52 13.30 9.85
N TYR A 35 -12.29 12.94 10.87
CA TYR A 35 -12.09 13.43 12.22
C TYR A 35 -11.60 12.33 13.16
N ALA A 36 -10.50 12.62 13.86
CA ALA A 36 -10.12 11.94 15.10
C ALA A 36 -10.52 12.81 16.30
N TRP A 37 -10.66 12.20 17.47
CA TRP A 37 -11.12 12.86 18.70
C TRP A 37 -10.08 12.78 19.82
N ASN A 38 -9.93 13.86 20.58
CA ASN A 38 -9.21 13.89 21.84
C ASN A 38 -10.04 14.67 22.87
N ASP A 39 -10.11 14.19 24.11
CA ASP A 39 -10.98 14.78 25.14
C ASP A 39 -10.54 16.17 25.63
N VAL A 40 -9.27 16.55 25.41
CA VAL A 40 -8.72 17.83 25.87
C VAL A 40 -8.78 18.88 24.76
N ILE A 41 -8.38 18.51 23.54
CA ILE A 41 -8.26 19.45 22.40
C ILE A 41 -9.41 19.37 21.41
N GLY A 42 -10.28 18.36 21.53
CA GLY A 42 -11.41 18.11 20.65
C GLY A 42 -11.00 17.50 19.31
N TRP A 43 -11.62 17.99 18.23
CA TRP A 43 -11.49 17.43 16.88
C TRP A 43 -10.13 17.71 16.23
N VAL A 44 -9.57 16.67 15.61
CA VAL A 44 -8.43 16.76 14.69
C VAL A 44 -8.93 16.42 13.28
N ASP A 45 -8.80 17.36 12.36
CA ASP A 45 -9.28 17.31 10.98
C ASP A 45 -8.14 16.92 10.02
N PHE A 46 -8.24 15.73 9.43
CA PHE A 46 -7.25 15.22 8.48
C PHE A 46 -7.50 15.66 7.03
N TYR A 47 -8.60 16.34 6.71
CA TYR A 47 -8.99 16.66 5.33
C TYR A 47 -8.80 18.14 4.98
N THR A 48 -9.11 19.05 5.90
CA THR A 48 -9.24 20.50 5.59
C THR A 48 -7.95 21.15 5.07
N THR A 49 -6.78 20.63 5.44
CA THR A 49 -5.48 21.09 4.92
C THR A 49 -5.20 20.63 3.48
N ASN A 50 -5.96 19.64 3.00
CA ASN A 50 -5.87 19.04 1.67
C ASN A 50 -4.46 18.54 1.31
N ASN A 51 -3.69 18.09 2.32
CA ASN A 51 -2.32 17.61 2.11
C ASN A 51 -2.01 16.27 2.80
N VAL A 52 -2.90 15.78 3.67
CA VAL A 52 -2.70 14.49 4.33
C VAL A 52 -2.81 13.40 3.28
N ASN A 53 -1.82 12.52 3.20
CA ASN A 53 -1.85 11.39 2.28
C ASN A 53 -1.39 10.11 2.97
N VAL A 54 -2.22 9.07 2.85
CA VAL A 54 -1.90 7.71 3.28
C VAL A 54 -1.32 6.96 2.10
N SER A 55 -0.10 6.47 2.23
CA SER A 55 0.55 5.61 1.24
C SER A 55 0.64 4.17 1.74
N SER A 56 1.28 3.31 0.95
CA SER A 56 1.56 1.94 1.37
C SER A 56 2.57 1.85 2.52
N THR A 57 3.41 2.86 2.74
CA THR A 57 4.51 2.83 3.71
C THR A 57 4.41 3.84 4.84
N GLN A 58 3.68 4.94 4.66
CA GLN A 58 3.61 6.02 5.64
C GLN A 58 2.42 6.96 5.43
N LEU A 59 2.16 7.78 6.43
CA LEU A 59 1.35 8.97 6.34
C LEU A 59 2.26 10.17 6.07
N THR A 60 1.75 11.14 5.32
CA THR A 60 2.41 12.42 5.02
C THR A 60 1.42 13.56 5.22
N GLY A 61 1.95 14.78 5.36
CA GLY A 61 1.20 16.01 5.48
C GLY A 61 0.94 16.37 6.93
N TYR A 62 -0.08 17.20 7.16
CA TYR A 62 -0.44 17.62 8.50
C TYR A 62 -1.94 17.84 8.65
N ALA A 63 -2.48 17.38 9.78
CA ALA A 63 -3.87 17.58 10.15
C ALA A 63 -4.06 18.91 10.89
N SER A 64 -5.26 19.49 10.83
CA SER A 64 -5.64 20.72 11.54
C SER A 64 -6.32 20.39 12.86
N SER A 65 -6.06 21.17 13.91
CA SER A 65 -6.71 21.03 15.21
C SER A 65 -6.83 22.38 15.93
N SER A 66 -7.50 22.41 17.08
CA SER A 66 -7.60 23.61 17.93
C SER A 66 -6.24 24.09 18.48
N ILE A 67 -5.24 23.20 18.55
CA ILE A 67 -3.87 23.47 19.00
C ILE A 67 -2.88 23.63 17.83
N GLY A 68 -3.38 24.02 16.65
CA GLY A 68 -2.57 24.14 15.44
C GLY A 68 -2.44 22.82 14.68
N PHE A 69 -1.31 22.64 13.99
CA PHE A 69 -1.13 21.51 13.07
C PHE A 69 -0.48 20.30 13.74
N VAL A 70 -0.94 19.11 13.35
CA VAL A 70 -0.32 17.82 13.70
C VAL A 70 0.42 17.32 12.47
N ALA A 71 1.75 17.46 12.45
CA ALA A 71 2.61 17.01 11.36
C ALA A 71 2.83 15.49 11.45
N LEU A 72 2.50 14.78 10.37
CA LEU A 72 2.58 13.31 10.30
C LEU A 72 3.95 12.82 9.83
N ASP A 73 4.72 13.68 9.19
CA ASP A 73 6.10 13.43 8.78
C ASP A 73 6.92 14.72 8.75
N CYS A 74 8.24 14.55 8.84
CA CYS A 74 9.19 15.66 8.79
C CYS A 74 9.33 16.29 7.41
N ALA A 75 9.05 15.56 6.32
CA ALA A 75 9.34 16.05 4.97
C ALA A 75 8.27 17.01 4.46
N THR A 76 7.03 16.83 4.89
CA THR A 76 5.88 17.64 4.49
C THR A 76 5.18 18.33 5.67
N SER A 77 5.95 18.70 6.69
CA SER A 77 5.45 19.45 7.85
C SER A 77 4.96 20.86 7.48
N PRO A 78 4.20 21.56 8.36
CA PRO A 78 3.80 22.96 8.15
C PRO A 78 4.97 23.92 7.90
N SER A 79 6.17 23.59 8.42
CA SER A 79 7.40 24.36 8.25
C SER A 79 8.22 23.92 7.03
N GLY A 80 7.68 23.05 6.18
CA GLY A 80 8.38 22.41 5.07
C GLY A 80 9.17 21.18 5.51
N ASN A 81 10.25 20.86 4.79
CA ASN A 81 11.09 19.71 5.08
C ASN A 81 12.04 20.00 6.24
N VAL A 82 11.78 19.39 7.39
CA VAL A 82 12.57 19.50 8.63
C VAL A 82 13.27 18.20 9.01
N CYS A 83 13.35 17.22 8.10
CA CYS A 83 13.97 15.92 8.37
C CYS A 83 15.45 16.00 8.74
N GLY A 84 16.15 17.06 8.31
CA GLY A 84 17.54 17.31 8.72
C GLY A 84 17.69 17.68 10.20
N THR A 85 16.61 18.16 10.84
CA THR A 85 16.56 18.50 12.26
C THR A 85 15.99 17.36 13.09
N SER A 86 14.90 16.74 12.61
CA SER A 86 14.26 15.61 13.27
C SER A 86 13.56 14.72 12.23
N ASP A 87 14.00 13.48 12.09
CA ASP A 87 13.48 12.51 11.11
C ASP A 87 12.25 11.74 11.63
N PHE A 88 11.23 12.47 12.10
CA PHE A 88 9.98 11.87 12.56
C PHE A 88 9.06 11.52 11.39
N LYS A 89 8.32 10.42 11.53
CA LYS A 89 7.32 9.97 10.57
C LYS A 89 6.36 8.98 11.20
N VAL A 90 5.13 8.96 10.70
CA VAL A 90 4.14 7.92 10.98
C VAL A 90 4.19 6.87 9.87
N LEU A 91 4.78 5.72 10.17
CA LEU A 91 4.91 4.59 9.24
C LEU A 91 3.63 3.77 9.22
N LYS A 92 3.32 3.20 8.06
CA LYS A 92 2.26 2.21 7.87
C LYS A 92 2.88 0.89 7.40
N ASP A 93 2.51 -0.20 8.06
CA ASP A 93 3.00 -1.51 7.72
C ASP A 93 2.10 -2.24 6.69
N GLY A 94 2.55 -3.47 6.42
CA GLY A 94 1.81 -4.62 5.94
C GLY A 94 0.29 -4.57 6.02
N THR A 95 -0.13 -4.81 7.24
CA THR A 95 -1.49 -5.12 7.65
C THR A 95 -2.28 -3.85 7.94
N GLY A 96 -1.65 -2.69 7.81
CA GLY A 96 -2.23 -1.38 8.06
C GLY A 96 -1.89 -0.81 9.44
N GLY A 97 -1.11 -1.51 10.27
CA GLY A 97 -0.63 -1.01 11.55
C GLY A 97 0.22 0.25 11.37
N LEU A 98 -0.04 1.26 12.19
CA LEU A 98 0.71 2.50 12.20
C LEU A 98 1.72 2.49 13.36
N SER A 99 2.88 3.10 13.13
CA SER A 99 3.93 3.25 14.15
C SER A 99 4.71 4.55 13.96
N GLY A 100 5.55 4.89 14.94
CA GLY A 100 6.31 6.13 14.93
C GLY A 100 5.53 7.30 15.56
N TYR A 101 5.94 8.51 15.21
CA TYR A 101 5.49 9.72 15.90
C TYR A 101 5.09 10.82 14.94
N ALA A 102 4.00 11.51 15.28
CA ALA A 102 3.65 12.81 14.75
C ALA A 102 4.12 13.92 15.72
N TRP A 103 4.17 15.15 15.22
CA TRP A 103 4.60 16.32 15.99
C TRP A 103 3.56 17.44 15.98
N ASN A 104 3.37 18.10 17.13
CA ASN A 104 2.65 19.35 17.25
C ASN A 104 3.46 20.33 18.12
N ASP A 105 3.52 21.60 17.73
CA ASP A 105 4.36 22.60 18.41
C ASP A 105 3.89 22.95 19.83
N ASN A 106 2.63 22.69 20.18
CA ASN A 106 2.05 23.03 21.48
C ASN A 106 2.04 21.86 22.47
N VAL A 107 1.86 20.62 21.98
CA VAL A 107 1.75 19.42 22.86
C VAL A 107 2.88 18.42 22.66
N GLY A 108 3.74 18.60 21.66
CA GLY A 108 4.89 17.76 21.39
C GLY A 108 4.55 16.48 20.62
N TRP A 109 5.23 15.40 20.98
CA TRP A 109 5.18 14.11 20.29
C TRP A 109 3.85 13.38 20.50
N ILE A 110 3.29 12.85 19.42
CA ILE A 110 2.11 11.99 19.45
C ILE A 110 2.52 10.62 18.91
N SER A 111 2.48 9.61 19.78
CA SER A 111 2.88 8.23 19.49
C SER A 111 1.74 7.44 18.85
N PHE A 112 1.96 6.82 17.69
CA PHE A 112 0.96 6.03 16.98
C PHE A 112 0.91 4.55 17.38
N SER A 113 1.86 4.10 18.19
CA SER A 113 1.93 2.73 18.70
C SER A 113 2.78 2.68 19.96
N GLY A 114 2.47 1.79 20.89
CA GLY A 114 3.34 1.58 22.04
C GLY A 114 2.75 0.63 23.06
N THR A 115 3.30 0.72 24.27
CA THR A 115 2.84 -0.06 25.41
C THR A 115 2.67 0.89 26.59
N THR A 116 1.52 0.82 27.27
CA THR A 116 1.27 1.60 28.48
C THR A 116 2.14 1.09 29.62
N THR A 117 2.21 1.86 30.71
CA THR A 117 2.88 1.45 31.95
C THR A 117 2.30 0.15 32.54
N GLU A 118 1.04 -0.17 32.23
CA GLU A 118 0.34 -1.40 32.63
C GLU A 118 0.55 -2.55 31.64
N SER A 119 1.52 -2.44 30.73
CA SER A 119 1.82 -3.46 29.70
C SER A 119 0.69 -3.69 28.69
N GLN A 120 -0.24 -2.74 28.53
CA GLN A 120 -1.27 -2.80 27.49
C GLN A 120 -0.72 -2.24 26.18
N VAL A 121 -0.84 -3.00 25.10
CA VAL A 121 -0.42 -2.54 23.77
C VAL A 121 -1.50 -1.65 23.19
N TYR A 122 -1.09 -0.49 22.67
CA TYR A 122 -1.96 0.41 21.91
C TYR A 122 -1.36 0.68 20.54
N GLY A 123 -2.21 1.10 19.62
CA GLY A 123 -1.79 1.64 18.34
C GLY A 123 -2.95 1.96 17.44
N VAL A 124 -2.65 2.64 16.35
CA VAL A 124 -3.60 2.97 15.28
C VAL A 124 -3.38 2.02 14.12
N SER A 125 -4.44 1.64 13.41
CA SER A 125 -4.36 0.88 12.17
C SER A 125 -5.30 1.43 11.11
N VAL A 126 -4.96 1.25 9.84
CA VAL A 126 -5.80 1.55 8.67
C VAL A 126 -6.24 0.24 8.04
N SER A 127 -7.54 -0.03 8.03
CA SER A 127 -8.10 -1.23 7.43
C SER A 127 -7.77 -1.30 5.93
N PRO A 128 -7.06 -2.34 5.45
CA PRO A 128 -6.68 -2.44 4.04
C PRO A 128 -7.87 -2.59 3.09
N SER A 129 -9.01 -3.09 3.58
CA SER A 129 -10.19 -3.42 2.76
C SER A 129 -11.13 -2.24 2.54
N ASN A 130 -11.22 -1.32 3.50
CA ASN A 130 -12.19 -0.21 3.44
C ASN A 130 -11.59 1.17 3.78
N GLY A 131 -10.31 1.23 4.18
CA GLY A 131 -9.58 2.46 4.45
C GLY A 131 -9.94 3.14 5.78
N ASP A 132 -10.78 2.52 6.62
CA ASP A 132 -11.16 3.06 7.91
C ASP A 132 -9.98 2.97 8.89
N PHE A 133 -9.72 4.05 9.61
CA PHE A 133 -8.79 4.04 10.73
C PHE A 133 -9.47 3.48 11.98
N SER A 134 -8.68 2.90 12.88
CA SER A 134 -9.12 2.42 14.19
C SER A 134 -7.96 2.45 15.18
N GLY A 135 -8.28 2.48 16.47
CA GLY A 135 -7.31 2.46 17.56
C GLY A 135 -6.93 3.85 18.06
N TRP A 136 -5.88 3.87 18.88
CA TRP A 136 -5.55 5.01 19.71
C TRP A 136 -4.10 5.44 19.53
N ALA A 137 -3.88 6.76 19.43
CA ALA A 137 -2.56 7.37 19.56
C ALA A 137 -2.44 8.08 20.93
N TRP A 138 -1.21 8.30 21.40
CA TRP A 138 -0.94 8.82 22.75
C TRP A 138 -0.08 10.09 22.72
N ASN A 139 -0.41 11.04 23.57
CA ASN A 139 0.42 12.18 23.91
C ASN A 139 0.49 12.35 25.43
N ASP A 140 1.66 12.71 25.96
CA ASP A 140 1.86 12.81 27.42
C ASP A 140 1.13 14.01 28.07
N ASN A 141 0.78 15.04 27.29
CA ASN A 141 0.15 16.26 27.80
C ASN A 141 -1.38 16.25 27.65
N VAL A 142 -1.90 15.70 26.54
CA VAL A 142 -3.34 15.73 26.22
C VAL A 142 -3.98 14.35 26.14
N GLY A 143 -3.21 13.28 26.36
CA GLY A 143 -3.71 11.92 26.48
C GLY A 143 -4.04 11.26 25.14
N TRP A 144 -5.13 10.49 25.15
CA TRP A 144 -5.51 9.58 24.06
C TRP A 144 -6.20 10.29 22.89
N PHE A 145 -5.85 9.88 21.68
CA PHE A 145 -6.51 10.28 20.43
C PHE A 145 -7.22 9.06 19.83
N SER A 146 -8.55 9.11 19.76
CA SER A 146 -9.38 8.08 19.13
C SER A 146 -9.51 8.34 17.64
N PHE A 147 -9.25 7.33 16.81
CA PHE A 147 -9.40 7.43 15.36
C PHE A 147 -10.76 6.93 14.86
N ASN A 148 -11.55 6.27 15.71
CA ASN A 148 -12.86 5.75 15.36
C ASN A 148 -13.79 5.70 16.58
N CYS A 149 -15.01 6.20 16.44
CA CYS A 149 -16.04 6.11 17.48
C CYS A 149 -16.37 4.67 17.92
N ASN A 150 -16.07 3.68 17.07
CA ASN A 150 -16.28 2.27 17.38
C ASN A 150 -15.10 1.62 18.14
N ASP A 151 -14.03 2.37 18.39
CA ASP A 151 -12.91 1.88 19.19
C ASP A 151 -13.33 1.62 20.63
N SER A 152 -12.76 0.58 21.25
CA SER A 152 -13.01 0.28 22.65
C SER A 152 -12.56 1.47 23.51
N GLY A 153 -13.46 1.98 24.36
CA GLY A 153 -13.23 3.17 25.19
C GLY A 153 -13.65 4.50 24.57
N ALA A 154 -14.06 4.55 23.31
CA ALA A 154 -14.36 5.80 22.59
C ALA A 154 -15.77 6.37 22.84
N GLY A 155 -16.63 5.64 23.57
CA GLY A 155 -18.01 6.05 23.87
C GLY A 155 -19.05 5.67 22.82
N GLY A 156 -18.65 5.11 21.67
CA GLY A 156 -19.56 4.64 20.62
C GLY A 156 -19.92 5.69 19.57
N CYS A 157 -20.54 5.25 18.48
CA CYS A 157 -20.84 6.06 17.29
C CYS A 157 -22.18 6.82 17.34
N SER A 158 -22.68 7.12 18.54
CA SER A 158 -23.92 7.86 18.74
C SER A 158 -23.74 8.86 19.89
N PRO A 159 -24.00 10.16 19.67
CA PRO A 159 -24.67 10.75 18.50
C PRO A 159 -23.75 11.06 17.31
N VAL A 160 -22.43 10.86 17.43
CA VAL A 160 -21.46 11.23 16.38
C VAL A 160 -20.74 9.98 15.85
N ASP A 161 -20.94 9.67 14.57
CA ASP A 161 -20.21 8.62 13.84
C ASP A 161 -18.89 9.18 13.27
N TYR A 162 -17.94 9.51 14.16
CA TYR A 162 -16.63 10.01 13.75
C TYR A 162 -15.68 8.86 13.42
N LYS A 163 -14.89 9.04 12.36
CA LYS A 163 -13.68 8.27 12.08
C LYS A 163 -12.81 9.04 11.10
N VAL A 164 -11.54 8.66 11.01
CA VAL A 164 -10.68 9.01 9.87
C VAL A 164 -10.76 7.87 8.86
N LYS A 165 -10.90 8.22 7.58
CA LYS A 165 -10.95 7.26 6.48
C LYS A 165 -10.11 7.74 5.31
N THR A 166 -9.40 6.82 4.67
CA THR A 166 -8.67 7.09 3.44
C THR A 166 -9.28 6.33 2.25
N GLY A 167 -9.17 6.89 1.06
CA GLY A 167 -9.39 6.19 -0.21
C GLY A 167 -8.24 5.25 -0.58
N PHE A 168 -7.11 5.28 0.13
CA PHE A 168 -6.03 4.32 -0.04
C PHE A 168 -6.43 2.97 0.59
N THR A 169 -6.88 2.05 -0.25
CA THR A 169 -7.07 0.64 0.10
C THR A 169 -6.01 -0.20 -0.60
N SER A 170 -5.45 -1.20 0.07
CA SER A 170 -4.50 -2.13 -0.57
C SER A 170 -5.30 -3.05 -1.49
N THR A 171 -5.48 -2.64 -2.75
CA THR A 171 -6.53 -3.16 -3.64
C THR A 171 -6.39 -4.61 -4.10
N SER A 172 -5.30 -5.31 -3.82
CA SER A 172 -5.25 -6.78 -3.74
C SER A 172 -3.83 -7.22 -3.40
N THR A 173 -3.68 -8.14 -2.44
CA THR A 173 -2.39 -8.81 -2.19
C THR A 173 -2.17 -10.00 -3.11
N SER A 174 -3.10 -10.29 -4.04
CA SER A 174 -2.92 -11.35 -5.01
C SER A 174 -3.58 -11.09 -6.37
N GLY A 175 -3.00 -11.67 -7.42
CA GLY A 175 -3.55 -11.69 -8.76
C GLY A 175 -3.46 -13.09 -9.36
N SER A 176 -4.31 -13.40 -10.34
CA SER A 176 -4.18 -14.66 -11.08
C SER A 176 -4.41 -14.47 -12.57
N LEU A 177 -3.73 -15.28 -13.38
CA LEU A 177 -3.89 -15.30 -14.83
C LEU A 177 -3.94 -16.75 -15.31
N VAL A 178 -4.80 -17.03 -16.27
CA VAL A 178 -4.91 -18.34 -16.91
C VAL A 178 -4.32 -18.25 -18.31
N SER A 179 -3.43 -19.17 -18.65
CA SER A 179 -2.80 -19.22 -19.97
C SER A 179 -3.78 -19.54 -21.09
N SER A 180 -3.36 -19.35 -22.33
CA SER A 180 -4.00 -20.01 -23.49
C SER A 180 -3.87 -21.53 -23.40
N VAL A 181 -4.57 -22.23 -24.30
CA VAL A 181 -4.38 -23.68 -24.50
C VAL A 181 -3.09 -23.91 -25.28
N PHE A 182 -2.24 -24.79 -24.77
CA PHE A 182 -1.05 -25.29 -25.47
C PHE A 182 -1.29 -26.71 -25.95
N ASP A 183 -0.83 -27.01 -27.17
CA ASP A 183 -0.86 -28.33 -27.79
C ASP A 183 0.57 -28.87 -27.90
N THR A 184 0.84 -30.04 -27.36
CA THR A 184 2.16 -30.70 -27.46
C THR A 184 2.35 -31.45 -28.76
N TRP A 185 1.31 -31.60 -29.58
CA TRP A 185 1.28 -32.40 -30.81
C TRP A 185 1.55 -33.90 -30.61
N ALA A 186 1.71 -34.35 -29.36
CA ALA A 186 1.87 -35.76 -29.03
C ALA A 186 0.50 -36.47 -29.08
N ILE A 187 0.26 -37.25 -30.14
CA ILE A 187 -1.03 -37.93 -30.39
C ILE A 187 -1.39 -38.89 -29.25
N GLY A 188 -0.39 -39.55 -28.64
CA GLY A 188 -0.56 -40.43 -27.47
C GLY A 188 -0.67 -39.68 -26.13
N GLY A 189 -0.59 -38.35 -26.16
CA GLY A 189 -0.39 -37.50 -24.99
C GLY A 189 1.09 -37.35 -24.66
N SER A 190 1.38 -36.47 -23.71
CA SER A 190 2.73 -36.11 -23.29
C SER A 190 2.93 -36.26 -21.79
N ALA A 191 4.18 -36.46 -21.38
CA ALA A 191 4.60 -36.42 -19.99
C ALA A 191 5.11 -35.02 -19.65
N MET A 192 4.40 -34.28 -18.79
CA MET A 192 4.85 -32.97 -18.32
C MET A 192 5.88 -33.15 -17.21
N ASN A 193 7.12 -32.72 -17.46
CA ASN A 193 8.26 -33.00 -16.59
C ASN A 193 8.40 -31.94 -15.51
N THR A 194 8.50 -30.67 -15.91
CA THR A 194 8.82 -29.57 -14.99
C THR A 194 8.14 -28.27 -15.39
N ILE A 195 7.85 -27.44 -14.40
CA ILE A 195 7.47 -26.03 -14.57
C ILE A 195 8.54 -25.12 -13.96
N MET A 196 8.91 -24.06 -14.66
CA MET A 196 9.77 -22.99 -14.17
C MET A 196 9.28 -21.65 -14.72
N TRP A 197 9.78 -20.54 -14.18
CA TRP A 197 9.37 -19.21 -14.60
C TRP A 197 10.52 -18.20 -14.51
N GLN A 198 10.41 -17.08 -15.22
CA GLN A 198 11.35 -15.96 -15.21
C GLN A 198 10.66 -14.66 -14.83
N GLY A 199 11.40 -13.73 -14.22
CA GLY A 199 10.90 -12.41 -13.82
C GLY A 199 11.55 -11.89 -12.52
N THR A 200 10.81 -11.13 -11.71
CA THR A 200 11.28 -10.61 -10.42
C THR A 200 10.44 -11.16 -9.27
N GLN A 201 11.10 -11.51 -8.16
CA GLN A 201 10.43 -11.86 -6.91
C GLN A 201 11.06 -11.06 -5.76
N PRO A 202 10.50 -9.89 -5.42
CA PRO A 202 10.89 -9.16 -4.23
C PRO A 202 10.69 -10.00 -2.96
N SER A 203 11.43 -9.67 -1.89
CA SER A 203 11.27 -10.36 -0.60
C SER A 203 9.83 -10.26 -0.10
N GLY A 204 9.32 -11.34 0.51
CA GLY A 204 7.94 -11.40 1.01
C GLY A 204 6.86 -11.64 -0.06
N THR A 205 7.23 -11.72 -1.35
CA THR A 205 6.32 -12.05 -2.45
C THR A 205 6.40 -13.54 -2.84
N SER A 206 5.38 -14.05 -3.55
CA SER A 206 5.45 -15.42 -4.09
C SER A 206 4.75 -15.59 -5.44
N VAL A 207 5.24 -16.55 -6.22
CA VAL A 207 4.66 -16.99 -7.49
C VAL A 207 4.29 -18.47 -7.37
N LYS A 208 3.04 -18.80 -7.69
CA LYS A 208 2.51 -20.16 -7.59
C LYS A 208 1.76 -20.56 -8.86
N PHE A 209 1.71 -21.85 -9.13
CA PHE A 209 1.08 -22.39 -10.33
C PHE A 209 0.13 -23.54 -10.02
N GLN A 210 -0.89 -23.67 -10.86
CA GLN A 210 -1.66 -24.89 -11.04
C GLN A 210 -1.69 -25.24 -12.52
N ILE A 211 -1.79 -26.52 -12.82
CA ILE A 211 -1.78 -27.03 -14.20
C ILE A 211 -3.08 -27.77 -14.45
N ALA A 212 -3.63 -27.61 -15.63
CA ALA A 212 -4.75 -28.39 -16.14
C ALA A 212 -4.34 -29.05 -17.46
N SER A 213 -4.78 -30.28 -17.67
CA SER A 213 -4.33 -31.11 -18.80
C SER A 213 -5.47 -31.96 -19.36
N SER A 214 -5.60 -32.06 -20.68
CA SER A 214 -6.74 -32.67 -21.36
C SER A 214 -6.34 -33.35 -22.68
N ASN A 215 -7.17 -34.27 -23.16
CA ASN A 215 -7.08 -34.83 -24.52
C ASN A 215 -8.01 -34.13 -25.52
N SER A 216 -8.73 -33.10 -25.07
CA SER A 216 -9.56 -32.23 -25.90
C SER A 216 -9.09 -30.77 -25.77
N ALA A 217 -8.95 -30.09 -26.91
CA ALA A 217 -8.57 -28.66 -26.97
C ALA A 217 -9.61 -27.76 -26.29
N ASP A 218 -10.89 -28.15 -26.36
CA ASP A 218 -12.02 -27.47 -25.71
C ASP A 218 -12.48 -28.18 -24.42
N GLY A 219 -11.63 -29.05 -23.87
CA GLY A 219 -11.99 -29.85 -22.70
C GLY A 219 -12.20 -29.01 -21.43
N THR A 220 -12.86 -29.62 -20.44
CA THR A 220 -12.96 -29.05 -19.09
C THR A 220 -11.57 -28.95 -18.45
N TRP A 221 -11.20 -27.75 -18.00
CA TRP A 221 -9.88 -27.47 -17.43
C TRP A 221 -9.92 -27.54 -15.90
N ASP A 222 -9.45 -28.66 -15.37
CA ASP A 222 -9.32 -28.92 -13.94
C ASP A 222 -7.90 -28.56 -13.45
N TYR A 223 -7.77 -27.44 -12.73
CA TYR A 223 -6.48 -26.88 -12.31
C TYR A 223 -6.03 -27.46 -10.98
N LYS A 224 -4.95 -28.22 -11.02
CA LYS A 224 -4.43 -28.95 -9.86
C LYS A 224 -2.99 -28.56 -9.55
N GLY A 225 -2.66 -28.61 -8.27
CA GLY A 225 -1.27 -28.62 -7.82
C GLY A 225 -0.67 -30.03 -7.69
N PRO A 226 0.50 -30.15 -7.05
CA PRO A 226 1.23 -31.42 -6.90
C PRO A 226 0.41 -32.53 -6.24
N GLY A 227 -0.49 -32.18 -5.31
CA GLY A 227 -1.34 -33.13 -4.60
C GLY A 227 -2.59 -33.57 -5.36
N GLY A 228 -2.80 -33.09 -6.60
CA GLY A 228 -3.99 -33.41 -7.39
C GLY A 228 -5.26 -32.67 -6.95
N SER A 229 -5.12 -31.63 -6.11
CA SER A 229 -6.23 -30.80 -5.60
C SER A 229 -6.10 -29.35 -6.07
N GLU A 230 -7.25 -28.68 -6.21
CA GLU A 230 -7.40 -27.24 -6.46
C GLU A 230 -6.88 -26.36 -5.32
N THR A 231 -6.56 -26.94 -4.15
CA THR A 231 -5.98 -26.20 -3.00
C THR A 231 -4.47 -26.32 -2.89
N THR A 232 -3.84 -27.11 -3.77
CA THR A 232 -2.38 -27.30 -3.81
C THR A 232 -1.76 -26.52 -4.96
N TYR A 233 -0.47 -26.20 -4.87
CA TYR A 233 0.23 -25.34 -5.82
C TYR A 233 1.63 -25.84 -6.12
N TYR A 234 2.03 -25.80 -7.39
CA TYR A 234 3.42 -25.91 -7.79
C TYR A 234 4.10 -24.58 -7.46
N SER A 235 5.14 -24.62 -6.62
CA SER A 235 5.84 -23.42 -6.16
C SER A 235 7.34 -23.62 -6.39
N PRO A 236 7.85 -23.33 -7.60
CA PRO A 236 9.29 -23.32 -7.86
C PRO A 236 10.04 -22.49 -6.81
N VAL A 237 11.20 -22.99 -6.36
CA VAL A 237 11.93 -22.43 -5.21
C VAL A 237 12.36 -20.98 -5.45
N ASP A 238 12.78 -20.67 -6.68
CA ASP A 238 13.04 -19.31 -7.16
C ASP A 238 12.83 -19.27 -8.69
N LYS A 239 12.84 -18.08 -9.27
CA LYS A 239 12.93 -17.86 -10.72
C LYS A 239 14.09 -18.66 -11.31
N GLY A 240 13.89 -19.24 -12.48
CA GLY A 240 14.90 -20.05 -13.15
C GLY A 240 15.12 -21.46 -12.56
N ILE A 241 14.50 -21.81 -11.43
CA ILE A 241 14.61 -23.15 -10.83
C ILE A 241 13.39 -23.99 -11.21
N PRO A 242 13.56 -25.16 -11.85
CA PRO A 242 12.43 -26.02 -12.19
C PRO A 242 11.85 -26.75 -10.98
N ALA A 243 10.52 -26.82 -10.93
CA ALA A 243 9.76 -27.70 -10.06
C ALA A 243 9.21 -28.88 -10.86
N GLN A 244 9.30 -30.09 -10.29
CA GLN A 244 8.76 -31.29 -10.92
C GLN A 244 7.22 -31.25 -10.94
N ILE A 245 6.65 -31.62 -12.08
CA ILE A 245 5.20 -31.78 -12.24
C ILE A 245 4.83 -33.22 -11.86
N ASN A 246 3.72 -33.38 -11.12
CA ASN A 246 3.26 -34.71 -10.75
C ASN A 246 2.59 -35.41 -11.94
N LEU A 247 3.31 -36.37 -12.53
CA LEU A 247 2.85 -37.14 -13.68
C LEU A 247 1.55 -37.91 -13.41
N ALA A 248 1.25 -38.28 -12.16
CA ALA A 248 -0.01 -38.95 -11.84
C ALA A 248 -1.25 -38.12 -12.24
N ASN A 249 -1.11 -36.79 -12.30
CA ASN A 249 -2.22 -35.88 -12.59
C ASN A 249 -2.26 -35.42 -14.06
N HIS A 250 -1.11 -35.42 -14.75
CA HIS A 250 -0.97 -34.73 -16.04
C HIS A 250 -0.41 -35.58 -17.19
N ASN A 251 -0.06 -36.85 -16.93
CA ASN A 251 0.52 -37.72 -17.94
C ASN A 251 -0.50 -38.21 -18.98
N ASN A 252 -0.01 -38.54 -20.18
CA ASN A 252 -0.80 -39.01 -21.33
C ASN A 252 -1.91 -38.01 -21.74
N LYS A 253 -1.60 -36.71 -21.62
CA LYS A 253 -2.46 -35.61 -22.06
C LYS A 253 -1.78 -34.80 -23.15
N ARG A 254 -2.52 -34.48 -24.21
CA ARG A 254 -2.00 -33.70 -25.37
C ARG A 254 -2.04 -32.20 -25.14
N TYR A 255 -3.10 -31.71 -24.52
CA TYR A 255 -3.32 -30.27 -24.32
C TYR A 255 -3.12 -29.89 -22.87
N PHE A 256 -2.62 -28.68 -22.63
CA PHE A 256 -2.45 -28.16 -21.29
C PHE A 256 -2.68 -26.66 -21.16
N ARG A 257 -2.96 -26.24 -19.94
CA ARG A 257 -3.02 -24.85 -19.49
C ARG A 257 -2.36 -24.75 -18.14
N TYR A 258 -1.91 -23.55 -17.81
CA TYR A 258 -1.52 -23.22 -16.45
C TYR A 258 -2.31 -22.03 -15.94
N LYS A 259 -2.52 -21.99 -14.63
CA LYS A 259 -3.00 -20.83 -13.89
C LYS A 259 -1.88 -20.37 -12.98
N ILE A 260 -1.49 -19.11 -13.13
CA ILE A 260 -0.50 -18.47 -12.29
C ILE A 260 -1.19 -17.65 -11.22
N PHE A 261 -0.60 -17.63 -10.02
CA PHE A 261 -1.02 -16.83 -8.88
C PHE A 261 0.19 -16.01 -8.42
N LEU A 262 0.01 -14.71 -8.36
CA LEU A 262 1.00 -13.75 -7.89
C LEU A 262 0.53 -13.25 -6.53
N TYR A 263 1.42 -13.23 -5.55
CA TYR A 263 1.15 -12.69 -4.23
C TYR A 263 2.14 -11.57 -3.93
N SER A 264 1.61 -10.38 -3.68
CA SER A 264 2.37 -9.24 -3.18
C SER A 264 2.88 -9.51 -1.77
N ASP A 265 3.82 -8.69 -1.31
CA ASP A 265 4.21 -8.67 0.09
C ASP A 265 3.03 -8.25 0.97
N ALA A 266 3.16 -8.50 2.28
CA ALA A 266 2.09 -8.19 3.23
C ALA A 266 1.66 -6.72 3.15
N SER A 267 2.58 -5.81 2.79
CA SER A 267 2.37 -4.36 2.67
C SER A 267 1.75 -3.91 1.37
N GLY A 268 1.62 -4.80 0.39
CA GLY A 268 1.17 -4.44 -0.96
C GLY A 268 2.08 -3.39 -1.62
N THR A 269 3.33 -3.28 -1.15
CA THR A 269 4.36 -2.35 -1.66
C THR A 269 5.15 -2.97 -2.79
N ASN A 270 5.32 -4.29 -2.75
CA ASN A 270 6.08 -5.04 -3.74
C ASN A 270 5.23 -6.18 -4.29
N SER A 271 5.23 -6.32 -5.61
CA SER A 271 4.59 -7.44 -6.30
C SER A 271 5.62 -8.16 -7.17
N PRO A 272 5.53 -9.49 -7.29
CA PRO A 272 6.40 -10.21 -8.21
C PRO A 272 5.96 -9.93 -9.64
N THR A 273 6.91 -10.01 -10.58
CA THR A 273 6.63 -9.98 -12.01
C THR A 273 7.04 -11.30 -12.63
N VAL A 274 6.26 -11.76 -13.60
CA VAL A 274 6.54 -12.99 -14.35
C VAL A 274 6.55 -12.63 -15.82
N THR A 275 7.70 -12.78 -16.47
CA THR A 275 7.89 -12.53 -17.89
C THR A 275 7.61 -13.78 -18.71
N ASP A 276 8.02 -14.94 -18.20
CA ASP A 276 7.94 -16.21 -18.91
C ASP A 276 7.56 -17.35 -17.97
N VAL A 277 6.75 -18.27 -18.49
CA VAL A 277 6.45 -19.56 -17.87
C VAL A 277 6.90 -20.64 -18.83
N ILE A 278 7.80 -21.50 -18.38
CA ILE A 278 8.41 -22.57 -19.16
C ILE A 278 7.96 -23.92 -18.60
N ILE A 279 7.31 -24.72 -19.43
CA ILE A 279 6.93 -26.10 -19.11
C ILE A 279 7.67 -27.05 -20.05
N ASN A 280 8.47 -27.94 -19.48
CA ASN A 280 9.15 -28.99 -20.23
C ASN A 280 8.28 -30.25 -20.26
N TRP A 281 8.18 -30.89 -21.42
CA TRP A 281 7.43 -32.13 -21.61
C TRP A 281 8.18 -33.09 -22.53
N SER A 282 7.84 -34.38 -22.45
CA SER A 282 8.33 -35.45 -23.32
C SER A 282 7.16 -36.09 -24.10
N PRO A 283 7.35 -36.44 -25.39
CA PRO A 283 6.34 -37.16 -26.17
C PRO A 283 6.08 -38.59 -25.68
#